data_AF-A0A661P184-F1
#
_entry.id   AF-A0A661P184-F1
#
_cell.length_a   1.000
_cell.length_b   1.000
_cell.length_c   1.000
_cell.angle_alpha   90.00
_cell.angle_beta   90.00
_cell.angle_gamma   90.00
#
_symmetry.space_group_name_H-M   'P 1'
#
loop_
_entity.id
_entity.type
_entity.pdbx_description
1 polymer ?
#
loop_
_entity_poly.entity_id
_entity_poly.type
_entity_poly.pdbx_seq_one_letter_code
_entity_poly.pdbx_strand_id
1 'polypeptide(L)'
;MGKMTSGLLLSLTAIGWFIACGPTEPAQVPAPTATPAPPPVPEPTAEPSAEPEEPKEYEPPMRAAPITTTGAPPPATAGDYELSPSDCSRLSSHYEKLLRKEKMAELNAKNLKPKVRERAKEQVLRTIEQGHQNWVKQCGGIVGTVQIKSRITCARNSDTIKRFHGCIDGLHDNEPAPK
;
A
#
# COMPACT_ATOMS: atom_id res chain seq x y z
N MET A 1 -34.95 -6.85 -33.55
CA MET A 1 -35.61 -8.01 -32.90
C MET A 1 -34.59 -9.12 -32.78
N GLY A 2 -34.35 -9.62 -31.56
CA GLY A 2 -33.34 -10.64 -31.27
C GLY A 2 -33.02 -10.68 -29.79
N LYS A 3 -33.94 -11.23 -28.99
CA LYS A 3 -33.76 -11.52 -27.56
C LYS A 3 -33.09 -12.89 -27.43
N MET A 4 -32.00 -13.01 -26.67
CA MET A 4 -31.69 -14.24 -25.93
C MET A 4 -31.03 -13.88 -24.59
N THR A 5 -31.88 -13.86 -23.58
CA THR A 5 -31.58 -14.07 -22.16
C THR A 5 -31.04 -15.48 -21.95
N SER A 6 -29.96 -15.63 -21.18
CA SER A 6 -29.70 -16.88 -20.46
C SER A 6 -28.96 -16.58 -19.16
N GLY A 7 -29.68 -16.68 -18.05
CA GLY A 7 -29.14 -16.60 -16.71
C GLY A 7 -28.48 -17.91 -16.30
N LEU A 8 -27.46 -17.80 -15.45
CA LEU A 8 -26.95 -18.92 -14.65
C LEU A 8 -27.10 -18.52 -13.18
N LEU A 9 -28.00 -19.22 -12.49
CA LEU A 9 -28.22 -19.17 -11.05
C LEU A 9 -27.34 -20.23 -10.36
N LEU A 10 -26.81 -19.81 -9.21
CA LEU A 10 -26.57 -20.57 -7.97
C LEU A 10 -25.75 -21.86 -8.01
N SER A 11 -24.67 -21.87 -7.21
CA SER A 11 -24.42 -23.01 -6.33
C SER A 11 -23.66 -22.57 -5.07
N LEU A 12 -24.39 -22.46 -3.95
CA LEU A 12 -23.83 -22.47 -2.60
C LEU A 12 -23.37 -23.90 -2.30
N THR A 13 -22.12 -24.07 -1.91
CA THR A 13 -21.68 -25.27 -1.19
C THR A 13 -21.08 -24.87 0.14
N ALA A 14 -21.90 -25.02 1.18
CA ALA A 14 -21.48 -25.06 2.57
C ALA A 14 -20.63 -26.32 2.81
N ILE A 15 -19.44 -26.13 3.38
CA ILE A 15 -18.62 -27.23 3.91
C ILE A 15 -18.45 -26.97 5.40
N GLY A 16 -19.37 -27.53 6.19
CA GLY A 16 -19.20 -27.69 7.63
C GLY A 16 -18.37 -28.94 7.89
N TRP A 17 -17.30 -28.80 8.68
CA TRP A 17 -16.51 -29.93 9.18
C TRP A 17 -16.58 -30.00 10.71
N PHE A 18 -17.39 -30.97 11.15
CA PHE A 18 -17.24 -31.90 12.26
C PHE A 18 -16.79 -31.42 13.66
N ILE A 19 -17.77 -31.54 14.55
CA ILE A 19 -17.65 -31.73 16.00
C ILE A 19 -16.90 -33.04 16.29
N ALA A 20 -15.83 -32.97 17.08
CA ALA A 20 -15.26 -34.11 17.78
C ALA A 20 -15.62 -34.02 19.28
N CYS A 21 -16.20 -35.11 19.78
CA CYS A 21 -16.79 -35.29 21.10
C CYS A 21 -15.98 -36.31 21.91
N GLY A 22 -15.75 -36.01 23.20
CA GLY A 22 -15.67 -37.00 24.28
C GLY A 22 -14.47 -36.89 25.24
N PRO A 23 -14.52 -37.46 26.46
CA PRO A 23 -15.70 -37.79 27.29
C PRO A 23 -15.54 -37.51 28.81
N THR A 24 -16.64 -37.70 29.54
CA THR A 24 -16.75 -38.22 30.94
C THR A 24 -17.18 -37.24 32.07
N GLU A 25 -18.46 -37.42 32.44
CA GLU A 25 -19.24 -37.10 33.67
C GLU A 25 -18.60 -37.63 34.99
N PRO A 26 -19.21 -37.55 36.20
CA PRO A 26 -20.42 -36.83 36.66
C PRO A 26 -20.29 -36.15 38.05
N ALA A 27 -21.29 -35.34 38.44
CA ALA A 27 -21.93 -35.42 39.76
C ALA A 27 -23.22 -34.56 39.80
N GLN A 28 -24.22 -35.11 40.47
CA GLN A 28 -25.65 -34.78 40.44
C GLN A 28 -26.10 -33.88 41.62
N VAL A 29 -27.10 -33.01 41.37
CA VAL A 29 -28.33 -32.73 42.17
C VAL A 29 -28.18 -31.86 43.46
N PRO A 30 -29.18 -31.05 43.95
CA PRO A 30 -30.61 -30.89 43.57
C PRO A 30 -31.15 -29.45 43.31
N ALA A 31 -32.24 -29.38 42.52
CA ALA A 31 -33.58 -28.77 42.72
C ALA A 31 -33.83 -27.37 43.43
N PRO A 32 -35.01 -26.74 43.18
CA PRO A 32 -35.17 -25.29 42.95
C PRO A 32 -35.98 -24.51 44.03
N THR A 33 -35.79 -23.19 44.14
CA THR A 33 -36.76 -22.27 44.79
C THR A 33 -36.74 -20.85 44.17
N ALA A 34 -37.95 -20.33 43.97
CA ALA A 34 -38.46 -19.07 43.41
C ALA A 34 -37.76 -17.71 43.68
N THR A 35 -37.68 -16.87 42.61
CA THR A 35 -38.22 -15.49 42.40
C THR A 35 -37.98 -14.37 43.46
N PRO A 36 -37.90 -13.03 43.15
CA PRO A 36 -37.40 -12.24 41.99
C PRO A 36 -36.44 -11.06 42.39
N ALA A 37 -35.60 -10.54 41.48
CA ALA A 37 -34.99 -9.19 41.59
C ALA A 37 -34.44 -8.68 40.22
N PRO A 38 -34.13 -7.38 40.11
CA PRO A 38 -34.76 -6.33 39.28
C PRO A 38 -34.45 -6.39 37.76
N PRO A 39 -35.15 -5.61 36.90
CA PRO A 39 -34.85 -5.58 35.46
C PRO A 39 -33.39 -5.14 35.20
N PRO A 40 -32.65 -5.81 34.30
CA PRO A 40 -31.32 -5.36 33.91
C PRO A 40 -31.41 -4.04 33.14
N VAL A 41 -30.47 -3.16 33.51
CA VAL A 41 -30.14 -1.85 32.92
C VAL A 41 -30.05 -1.95 31.39
N PRO A 42 -30.58 -0.97 30.62
CA PRO A 42 -30.45 -0.97 29.17
C PRO A 42 -28.98 -0.98 28.75
N GLU A 43 -28.71 -1.83 27.76
CA GLU A 43 -27.43 -2.06 27.08
C GLU A 43 -26.67 -0.75 26.80
N PRO A 44 -25.34 -0.70 27.01
CA PRO A 44 -24.54 0.27 26.29
C PRO A 44 -24.68 -0.09 24.80
N THR A 45 -25.47 0.74 24.11
CA THR A 45 -25.51 0.85 22.65
C THR A 45 -24.08 0.79 22.15
N ALA A 46 -23.72 -0.34 21.56
CA ALA A 46 -22.49 -0.48 20.83
C ALA A 46 -22.48 0.60 19.75
N GLU A 47 -21.58 1.57 19.90
CA GLU A 47 -21.18 2.44 18.80
C GLU A 47 -20.94 1.55 17.58
N PRO A 48 -21.44 1.93 16.39
CA PRO A 48 -21.03 1.26 15.17
C PRO A 48 -19.52 1.47 15.06
N SER A 49 -18.78 0.41 15.39
CA SER A 49 -17.37 0.24 15.09
C SER A 49 -17.27 0.41 13.58
N ALA A 50 -16.98 1.63 13.16
CA ALA A 50 -16.58 1.93 11.81
C ALA A 50 -15.34 1.08 11.55
N GLU A 51 -15.62 -0.02 10.85
CA GLU A 51 -14.68 -0.92 10.23
C GLU A 51 -13.51 -0.10 9.69
N PRO A 52 -12.29 -0.31 10.18
CA PRO A 52 -11.12 0.29 9.59
C PRO A 52 -11.05 -0.22 8.14
N GLU A 53 -11.36 0.65 7.18
CA GLU A 53 -11.00 0.40 5.79
C GLU A 53 -9.50 0.09 5.78
N GLU A 54 -9.21 -1.16 5.48
CA GLU A 54 -7.89 -1.71 5.31
C GLU A 54 -7.08 -0.75 4.43
N PRO A 55 -5.90 -0.27 4.89
CA PRO A 55 -5.10 0.63 4.09
C PRO A 55 -4.77 -0.10 2.80
N LYS A 56 -5.33 0.36 1.67
CA LYS A 56 -4.90 -0.09 0.34
C LYS A 56 -3.39 0.03 0.30
N GLU A 57 -2.75 -1.14 0.36
CA GLU A 57 -1.32 -1.29 0.19
C GLU A 57 -0.98 -0.57 -1.11
N TYR A 58 -0.18 0.49 -1.01
CA TYR A 58 0.35 1.12 -2.19
C TYR A 58 1.40 0.15 -2.71
N GLU A 59 0.98 -0.81 -3.53
CA GLU A 59 1.86 -1.54 -4.43
C GLU A 59 2.14 -0.58 -5.60
N PRO A 60 3.27 0.15 -5.63
CA PRO A 60 3.69 0.70 -6.90
C PRO A 60 3.98 -0.50 -7.82
N PRO A 61 3.33 -0.62 -8.99
CA PRO A 61 3.91 -1.46 -10.02
C PRO A 61 5.23 -0.78 -10.36
N MET A 62 6.35 -1.50 -10.45
CA MET A 62 7.43 -1.21 -11.42
C MET A 62 8.65 -2.06 -11.11
N ARG A 63 8.96 -2.92 -12.06
CA ARG A 63 10.33 -3.41 -12.26
C ARG A 63 11.08 -2.27 -12.94
N ALA A 64 12.07 -1.68 -12.28
CA ALA A 64 13.11 -0.97 -13.02
C ALA A 64 13.68 -1.99 -14.01
N ALA A 65 13.45 -1.80 -15.31
CA ALA A 65 14.03 -2.69 -16.30
C ALA A 65 15.54 -2.41 -16.32
N PRO A 66 16.40 -3.32 -15.85
CA PRO A 66 17.83 -3.17 -16.08
C PRO A 66 18.07 -3.18 -17.58
N ILE A 67 18.99 -2.35 -18.05
CA ILE A 67 19.49 -2.43 -19.42
C ILE A 67 20.31 -3.73 -19.48
N THR A 68 19.65 -4.87 -19.71
CA THR A 68 20.34 -6.14 -19.91
C THR A 68 21.03 -6.11 -21.26
N THR A 69 22.30 -5.69 -21.28
CA THR A 69 23.19 -6.11 -22.35
C THR A 69 23.86 -7.40 -21.92
N THR A 70 23.42 -8.53 -22.48
CA THR A 70 24.07 -9.83 -22.31
C THR A 70 25.32 -9.83 -23.20
N GLY A 71 26.46 -9.42 -22.64
CA GLY A 71 27.75 -9.33 -23.33
C GLY A 71 28.73 -8.51 -22.50
N ALA A 72 30.04 -8.68 -22.73
CA ALA A 72 31.06 -7.85 -22.08
C ALA A 72 30.68 -6.36 -22.20
N PRO A 73 30.79 -5.57 -21.11
CA PRO A 73 30.25 -4.22 -21.08
C PRO A 73 30.81 -3.41 -22.24
N PRO A 74 29.96 -2.86 -23.12
CA PRO A 74 30.44 -1.94 -24.14
C PRO A 74 31.14 -0.75 -23.46
N PRO A 75 32.12 -0.11 -24.12
CA PRO A 75 32.76 1.08 -23.56
C PRO A 75 31.67 2.12 -23.25
N ALA A 76 31.71 2.68 -22.04
CA ALA A 76 30.73 3.62 -21.55
C ALA A 76 30.47 4.73 -22.59
N THR A 77 29.24 4.75 -23.11
CA THR A 77 28.79 5.75 -24.06
C THR A 77 28.36 7.02 -23.34
N ALA A 78 28.29 8.14 -24.05
CA ALA A 78 27.80 9.42 -23.52
C ALA A 78 26.29 9.35 -23.21
N GLY A 79 25.94 8.70 -22.11
CA GLY A 79 24.57 8.35 -21.73
C GLY A 79 24.52 7.38 -20.56
N ASP A 80 25.57 6.57 -20.43
CA ASP A 80 25.77 5.61 -19.35
C ASP A 80 26.14 6.34 -18.06
N TYR A 81 25.28 6.18 -17.05
CA TYR A 81 25.44 6.77 -15.73
C TYR A 81 25.41 5.67 -14.68
N GLU A 82 26.53 5.42 -14.00
CA GLU A 82 26.54 4.46 -12.90
C GLU A 82 25.86 5.05 -11.66
N LEU A 83 24.83 4.37 -11.17
CA LEU A 83 24.08 4.84 -10.02
C LEU A 83 24.87 4.62 -8.72
N SER A 84 25.25 5.71 -8.06
CA SER A 84 25.97 5.62 -6.79
C SER A 84 25.02 5.47 -5.59
N PRO A 85 25.51 4.99 -4.42
CA PRO A 85 24.74 5.02 -3.18
C PRO A 85 24.24 6.43 -2.82
N SER A 86 25.06 7.45 -3.12
CA SER A 86 24.70 8.85 -2.86
C SER A 86 23.54 9.31 -3.75
N ASP A 87 23.43 8.79 -4.97
CA ASP A 87 22.31 9.09 -5.85
C ASP A 87 21.02 8.50 -5.35
N CYS A 88 21.05 7.25 -4.89
CA CYS A 88 19.91 6.62 -4.24
C CYS A 88 19.46 7.41 -3.02
N SER A 89 20.37 7.84 -2.14
CA SER A 89 20.00 8.66 -0.98
C SER A 89 19.33 9.98 -1.38
N ARG A 90 19.86 10.66 -2.42
CA ARG A 90 19.25 11.91 -2.92
C ARG A 90 17.88 11.69 -3.56
N LEU A 91 17.73 10.64 -4.36
CA LEU A 91 16.47 10.28 -5.00
C LEU A 91 15.43 9.82 -3.97
N SER A 92 15.82 9.04 -2.95
CA SER A 92 14.90 8.58 -1.90
C SER A 92 14.37 9.75 -1.07
N SER A 93 15.26 10.68 -0.73
CA SER A 93 14.89 11.90 -0.01
C SER A 93 13.92 12.77 -0.81
N HIS A 94 14.11 12.83 -2.13
CA HIS A 94 13.18 13.54 -3.02
C HIS A 94 11.83 12.82 -3.09
N TYR A 95 11.84 11.50 -3.25
CA TYR A 95 10.65 10.66 -3.26
C TYR A 95 9.83 10.78 -1.97
N GLU A 96 10.47 10.78 -0.78
CA GLU A 96 9.79 10.99 0.50
C GLU A 96 9.09 12.36 0.55
N LYS A 97 9.75 13.42 0.07
CA LYS A 97 9.15 14.76 0.00
C LYS A 97 7.90 14.78 -0.88
N LEU A 98 7.94 14.11 -2.02
CA LEU A 98 6.79 13.98 -2.93
C LEU A 98 5.65 13.20 -2.25
N LEU A 99 5.95 12.05 -1.62
CA LEU A 99 5.00 11.27 -0.82
C LEU A 99 4.32 12.12 0.26
N ARG A 100 5.13 12.85 1.05
CA ARG A 100 4.60 13.71 2.11
C ARG A 100 3.70 14.81 1.56
N LYS A 101 4.12 15.48 0.48
CA LYS A 101 3.35 16.54 -0.18
C LYS A 101 1.98 16.01 -0.64
N GLU A 102 1.96 14.91 -1.39
CA GLU A 102 0.71 14.37 -1.94
C GLU A 102 -0.21 13.80 -0.86
N LYS A 103 0.32 12.99 0.06
CA LYS A 103 -0.50 12.33 1.08
C LYS A 103 -1.02 13.31 2.14
N MET A 104 -0.24 14.34 2.50
CA MET A 104 -0.74 15.38 3.39
C MET A 104 -1.76 16.30 2.70
N ALA A 105 -1.60 16.57 1.40
CA ALA A 105 -2.61 17.30 0.63
C ALA A 105 -3.92 16.52 0.56
N GLU A 106 -3.86 15.20 0.32
CA GLU A 106 -5.02 14.30 0.32
C GLU A 106 -5.73 14.33 1.69
N LEU A 107 -4.97 14.26 2.79
CA LEU A 107 -5.51 14.35 4.14
C LEU A 107 -6.21 15.69 4.41
N ASN A 108 -5.58 16.79 4.00
CA ASN A 108 -6.12 18.14 4.21
C ASN A 108 -7.39 18.39 3.39
N ALA A 109 -7.51 17.77 2.21
CA ALA A 109 -8.71 17.88 1.37
C ALA A 109 -9.95 17.17 1.97
N LYS A 110 -9.76 16.19 2.86
CA LYS A 110 -10.85 15.38 3.42
C LYS A 110 -11.71 16.08 4.49
N ASN A 111 -11.47 17.37 4.80
CA ASN A 111 -12.26 18.17 5.75
C ASN A 111 -12.59 17.44 7.08
N LEU A 112 -11.62 16.69 7.61
CA LEU A 112 -11.82 15.85 8.79
C LEU A 112 -11.88 16.68 10.09
N LYS A 113 -12.67 16.21 11.05
CA LYS A 113 -12.69 16.72 12.44
C LYS A 113 -11.28 16.62 13.05
N PRO A 114 -10.85 17.55 13.94
CA PRO A 114 -9.47 17.60 14.45
C PRO A 114 -8.97 16.27 15.04
N LYS A 115 -9.77 15.61 15.90
CA LYS A 115 -9.39 14.34 16.55
C LYS A 115 -9.19 13.19 15.56
N VAL A 116 -9.96 13.16 14.46
CA VAL A 116 -9.84 12.14 13.41
C VAL A 116 -8.65 12.45 12.50
N ARG A 117 -8.42 13.74 12.23
CA ARG A 117 -7.29 14.21 11.41
C ARG A 117 -5.95 13.82 12.01
N GLU A 118 -5.76 13.92 13.32
CA GLU A 118 -4.49 13.53 13.95
C GLU A 118 -4.22 12.02 13.83
N ARG A 119 -5.21 11.16 14.08
CA ARG A 119 -5.04 9.70 13.85
C ARG A 119 -4.74 9.37 12.40
N ALA A 120 -5.44 10.03 11.47
CA ALA A 120 -5.22 9.85 10.04
C ALA A 120 -3.84 10.37 9.60
N LYS A 121 -3.32 11.43 10.21
CA LYS A 121 -1.97 11.94 9.99
C LYS A 121 -0.91 10.94 10.42
N GLU A 122 -1.07 10.31 11.58
CA GLU A 122 -0.15 9.24 12.02
C GLU A 122 -0.15 8.04 11.06
N GLN A 123 -1.32 7.66 10.55
CA GLN A 123 -1.43 6.59 9.55
C GLN A 123 -0.74 6.99 8.24
N VAL A 124 -0.98 8.22 7.76
CA VAL A 124 -0.32 8.77 6.56
C VAL A 124 1.20 8.78 6.72
N LEU A 125 1.71 9.20 7.89
CA LEU A 125 3.16 9.19 8.15
C LEU A 125 3.75 7.78 8.11
N ARG A 126 3.04 6.78 8.65
CA ARG A 126 3.47 5.37 8.53
C ARG A 126 3.50 4.90 7.08
N THR A 127 2.50 5.25 6.28
CA THR A 127 2.48 4.92 4.85
C THR A 127 3.62 5.60 4.08
N ILE A 128 3.92 6.86 4.40
CA ILE A 128 5.05 7.58 3.80
C ILE A 128 6.37 6.88 4.13
N GLU A 129 6.57 6.50 5.40
CA GLU A 129 7.79 5.81 5.83
C GLU A 129 7.93 4.45 5.14
N GLN A 130 6.87 3.65 5.11
CA GLN A 130 6.87 2.36 4.42
C GLN A 130 7.17 2.52 2.91
N GLY A 131 6.52 3.49 2.26
CA GLY A 131 6.77 3.81 0.86
C GLY A 131 8.23 4.22 0.61
N HIS A 132 8.78 5.09 1.46
CA HIS A 132 10.17 5.51 1.39
C HIS A 132 11.14 4.34 1.58
N GLN A 133 10.94 3.50 2.61
CA GLN A 133 11.79 2.34 2.88
C GLN A 133 11.73 1.31 1.74
N ASN A 134 10.55 1.07 1.17
CA ASN A 134 10.41 0.21 -0.01
C ASN A 134 11.25 0.75 -1.17
N TRP A 135 11.17 2.06 -1.44
CA TRP A 135 11.93 2.69 -2.49
C TRP A 135 13.44 2.63 -2.24
N VAL A 136 13.91 2.87 -1.01
CA VAL A 136 15.33 2.75 -0.63
C VAL A 136 15.86 1.35 -0.92
N LYS A 137 15.09 0.30 -0.56
CA LYS A 137 15.46 -1.09 -0.84
C LYS A 137 15.58 -1.35 -2.35
N GLN A 138 14.61 -0.87 -3.13
CA GLN A 138 14.64 -1.01 -4.58
C GLN A 138 15.84 -0.29 -5.20
N CYS A 139 16.12 0.94 -4.76
CA CYS A 139 17.26 1.70 -5.27
C CYS A 139 18.59 1.01 -4.91
N GLY A 140 18.70 0.48 -3.69
CA GLY A 140 19.87 -0.31 -3.27
C GLY A 140 20.15 -1.50 -4.18
N GLY A 141 19.11 -2.14 -4.73
CA GLY A 141 19.24 -3.26 -5.67
C GLY A 141 19.77 -2.87 -7.06
N ILE A 142 19.76 -1.58 -7.41
CA ILE A 142 20.25 -1.05 -8.70
C ILE A 142 21.49 -0.16 -8.56
N VAL A 143 22.04 0.00 -7.34
CA VAL A 143 23.33 0.67 -7.14
C VAL A 143 24.44 -0.09 -7.88
N GLY A 144 25.35 0.64 -8.51
CA GLY A 144 26.44 0.07 -9.33
C GLY A 144 25.99 -0.42 -10.71
N THR A 145 24.70 -0.31 -11.03
CA THR A 145 24.21 -0.58 -12.39
C THR A 145 24.27 0.68 -13.24
N VAL A 146 24.50 0.49 -14.54
CA VAL A 146 24.44 1.57 -15.53
C VAL A 146 22.98 1.94 -15.81
N GLN A 147 22.67 3.21 -15.59
CA GLN A 147 21.36 3.83 -15.78
C GLN A 147 21.47 4.93 -16.84
N ILE A 148 20.34 5.37 -17.37
CA ILE A 148 20.30 6.49 -18.31
C ILE A 148 20.31 7.81 -17.52
N LYS A 149 21.31 8.67 -17.76
CA LYS A 149 21.47 9.95 -17.04
C LYS A 149 20.23 10.85 -17.09
N SER A 150 19.54 10.88 -18.23
CA SER A 150 18.32 11.69 -18.41
C SER A 150 17.20 11.24 -17.49
N ARG A 151 17.01 9.94 -17.27
CA ARG A 151 16.00 9.38 -16.35
C ARG A 151 16.25 9.79 -14.90
N ILE A 152 17.49 9.69 -14.44
CA ILE A 152 17.88 10.10 -13.09
C ILE A 152 17.65 11.61 -12.89
N THR A 153 17.98 12.41 -13.91
CA THR A 153 17.76 13.86 -13.89
C THR A 153 16.27 14.20 -13.89
N CYS A 154 15.48 13.53 -14.72
CA CYS A 154 14.02 13.65 -14.77
C CYS A 154 13.39 13.34 -13.41
N ALA A 155 13.78 12.22 -12.78
CA ALA A 155 13.25 11.81 -11.48
C ALA A 155 13.62 12.81 -10.37
N ARG A 156 14.81 13.39 -10.41
CA ARG A 156 15.23 14.43 -9.45
C ARG A 156 14.43 15.73 -9.57
N ASN A 157 13.96 16.04 -10.77
CA ASN A 157 13.25 17.29 -11.08
C ASN A 157 11.73 17.10 -11.14
N SER A 158 11.22 15.92 -10.79
CA SER A 158 9.79 15.66 -10.78
C SER A 158 9.10 16.42 -9.63
N ASP A 159 7.86 16.84 -9.89
CA ASP A 159 7.00 17.60 -8.99
C ASP A 159 5.90 16.76 -8.34
N THR A 160 5.70 15.54 -8.87
CA THR A 160 4.71 14.54 -8.49
C THR A 160 5.34 13.15 -8.44
N ILE A 161 4.78 12.29 -7.59
CA ILE A 161 5.18 10.89 -7.47
C ILE A 161 5.00 10.15 -8.80
N LYS A 162 3.91 10.43 -9.50
CA LYS A 162 3.63 9.83 -10.80
C LYS A 162 4.73 10.14 -11.82
N ARG A 163 5.15 11.40 -11.92
CA ARG A 163 6.23 11.81 -12.82
C ARG A 163 7.56 11.23 -12.37
N PHE A 164 7.82 11.18 -11.07
CA PHE A 164 9.01 10.53 -10.51
C PHE A 164 9.13 9.10 -11.02
N HIS A 165 8.08 8.28 -10.86
CA HIS A 165 8.07 6.90 -11.34
C HIS A 165 8.23 6.82 -12.84
N GLY A 166 7.45 7.59 -13.60
CA GLY A 166 7.57 7.60 -15.06
C GLY A 166 8.96 7.95 -15.56
N CYS A 167 9.73 8.78 -14.84
CA CYS A 167 11.12 9.06 -15.18
C CYS A 167 12.01 7.82 -14.96
N ILE A 168 11.84 7.11 -13.84
CA ILE A 168 12.61 5.90 -13.52
C ILE A 168 12.34 4.79 -14.53
N ASP A 169 11.09 4.63 -14.97
CA ASP A 169 10.72 3.57 -15.92
C ASP A 169 11.00 3.93 -17.39
N GLY A 170 11.39 5.17 -17.65
CA GLY A 170 11.65 5.67 -19.00
C GLY A 170 10.40 6.10 -19.79
N LEU A 171 9.26 6.28 -19.14
CA LEU A 171 8.06 6.84 -19.77
C LEU A 171 8.27 8.26 -20.31
N HIS A 172 9.25 9.01 -19.76
CA HIS A 172 9.58 10.38 -20.14
C HIS A 172 10.91 10.52 -20.89
N ASP A 173 11.47 9.44 -21.43
CA ASP A 173 12.79 9.48 -22.12
C ASP A 173 12.83 10.42 -23.32
N ASN A 174 11.69 10.61 -23.98
CA ASN A 174 11.56 11.47 -25.16
C ASN A 174 11.00 12.87 -24.83
N GLU A 175 10.79 13.18 -23.55
CA GLU A 175 10.27 14.48 -23.14
C GLU A 175 11.42 15.50 -23.09
N PRO A 176 11.28 16.68 -23.71
CA PRO A 176 12.31 17.71 -23.62
C PRO A 176 12.51 18.10 -22.15
N ALA A 177 13.77 18.23 -21.75
CA ALA A 177 14.11 18.63 -20.39
C ALA A 177 13.38 19.94 -20.03
N PRO A 178 12.81 20.05 -18.81
CA PRO A 178 12.23 21.31 -18.35
C PRO A 178 13.31 22.39 -18.42
N LYS A 179 12.96 23.51 -19.08
CA LYS A 179 13.86 24.65 -19.32
C LYS A 179 14.20 25.38 -18.02
#